data_AF-A0A7Z9P238-F1
#
_entry.id   AF-A0A7Z9P238-F1
#
_cell.length_a   1.000
_cell.length_b   1.000
_cell.length_c   1.000
_cell.angle_alpha   90.00
_cell.angle_beta   90.00
_cell.angle_gamma   90.00
#
_symmetry.space_group_name_H-M   'P 1'
#
loop_
_entity.id
_entity.type
_entity.pdbx_description
1 polymer ?
#
loop_
_entity_poly.entity_id
_entity_poly.type
_entity_poly.pdbx_seq_one_letter_code
_entity_poly.pdbx_strand_id
1 'polypeptide(L)'
;MIPLITLCLTVPLEFGLQPLPEDSLYRDEGFTKYVEVIAQNGKPIPIIAQKGVRDIAVARCRNLLKFYLTNVSGTKFGNDKSAVANAMANNHAMLMMPEGAHREGQEPHIHAQPQYEYETPVDGSRWYIRNDWDHRDAAFEEIFHLVHDTGIGTDYPGALPEYQKLLKAEAIQSLKDGRWGIAVDPHVKEWIEELRQENSLAQEYIASVIDSYYGLWAAFDGNPGGMWGIYIAKTRDELKEKDPTGFALLESFLPPMMVGYESLIDPNFRGTFSLQFNKELPYTHKSQYYVDATLTGKHNNNLLGNDADNTFKGNSGNNTIDGGEGNDTVIFQGKREEYEINSNTFKDTILGRDGTDKLISIEVVTFAKD
;
A
#
# COMPACT_ATOMS: atom_id res chain seq x y z
N MET A 1 -32.45 20.77 26.14
CA MET A 1 -31.90 21.54 25.01
C MET A 1 -30.81 20.65 24.41
N ILE A 2 -31.11 20.01 23.29
CA ILE A 2 -30.19 19.10 22.57
C ILE A 2 -29.51 19.98 21.51
N PRO A 3 -28.16 20.06 21.42
CA PRO A 3 -27.56 20.88 20.39
C PRO A 3 -27.74 20.17 19.04
N LEU A 4 -28.29 20.92 18.09
CA LEU A 4 -28.38 20.54 16.68
C LEU A 4 -26.98 20.26 16.14
N ILE A 5 -26.76 19.06 15.64
CA ILE A 5 -25.66 18.74 14.74
C ILE A 5 -25.85 19.58 13.48
N THR A 6 -24.98 20.57 13.28
CA THR A 6 -24.87 21.27 12.00
C THR A 6 -24.26 20.29 11.00
N LEU A 7 -25.11 19.64 10.22
CA LEU A 7 -24.70 18.83 9.09
C LEU A 7 -24.16 19.78 8.01
N CYS A 8 -22.89 20.12 8.08
CA CYS A 8 -22.20 20.81 7.00
C CYS A 8 -22.05 19.80 5.86
N LEU A 9 -22.94 19.86 4.87
CA LEU A 9 -22.88 19.08 3.63
C LEU A 9 -21.67 19.56 2.82
N THR A 10 -20.49 19.14 3.26
CA THR A 10 -19.28 19.20 2.44
C THR A 10 -19.39 18.09 1.41
N VAL A 11 -19.12 18.41 0.15
CA VAL A 11 -19.02 17.39 -0.90
C VAL A 11 -17.88 16.46 -0.49
N PRO A 12 -18.10 15.13 -0.35
CA PRO A 12 -17.02 14.23 0.00
C PRO A 12 -15.93 14.34 -1.07
N LEU A 13 -14.67 14.39 -0.61
CA LEU A 13 -13.52 14.36 -1.49
C LEU A 13 -13.47 13.00 -2.21
N GLU A 14 -12.69 12.90 -3.28
CA GLU A 14 -12.61 11.67 -4.06
C GLU A 14 -12.05 10.51 -3.21
N PHE A 15 -12.28 9.27 -3.64
CA PHE A 15 -11.73 8.06 -3.00
C PHE A 15 -12.12 7.89 -1.51
N GLY A 16 -13.22 8.49 -1.08
CA GLY A 16 -13.75 8.37 0.28
C GLY A 16 -13.05 9.25 1.31
N LEU A 17 -12.27 10.23 0.86
CA LEU A 17 -11.67 11.26 1.72
C LEU A 17 -12.75 12.19 2.29
N GLN A 18 -12.50 12.71 3.48
CA GLN A 18 -13.33 13.70 4.14
C GLN A 18 -12.52 14.98 4.38
N PRO A 19 -13.15 16.17 4.34
CA PRO A 19 -12.49 17.38 4.77
C PRO A 19 -12.21 17.32 6.27
N LEU A 20 -11.03 17.77 6.68
CA LEU A 20 -10.68 17.85 8.10
C LEU A 20 -11.60 18.85 8.82
N PRO A 21 -12.05 18.63 10.07
CA PRO A 21 -12.87 19.59 10.81
C PRO A 21 -12.22 20.97 10.90
N GLU A 22 -13.00 22.06 10.85
CA GLU A 22 -12.47 23.45 10.88
C GLU A 22 -11.73 23.78 12.18
N ASP A 23 -12.08 23.12 13.28
CA ASP A 23 -11.48 23.27 14.62
C ASP A 23 -10.34 22.28 14.89
N SER A 24 -9.93 21.50 13.88
CA SER A 24 -8.80 20.57 14.03
C SER A 24 -7.47 21.31 14.20
N LEU A 25 -6.72 20.95 15.24
CA LEU A 25 -5.38 21.52 15.50
C LEU A 25 -4.38 21.29 14.35
N TYR A 26 -4.59 20.29 13.50
CA TYR A 26 -3.66 19.99 12.39
C TYR A 26 -3.79 20.98 11.24
N ARG A 27 -4.84 21.82 11.22
CA ARG A 27 -5.01 22.87 10.21
C ARG A 27 -3.94 23.95 10.28
N ASP A 28 -3.37 24.20 11.46
CA ASP A 28 -2.28 25.16 11.65
C ASP A 28 -1.01 24.73 10.90
N GLU A 29 -0.84 23.43 10.69
CA GLU A 29 0.24 22.82 9.90
C GLU A 29 -0.18 22.53 8.44
N GLY A 30 -1.30 23.11 7.97
CA GLY A 30 -1.74 23.03 6.57
C GLY A 30 -2.48 21.74 6.18
N PHE A 31 -2.84 20.87 7.13
CA PHE A 31 -3.64 19.67 6.87
C PHE A 31 -5.10 20.03 6.61
N THR A 32 -5.71 19.46 5.57
CA THR A 32 -7.07 19.86 5.15
C THR A 32 -8.02 18.69 4.92
N LYS A 33 -7.53 17.46 4.90
CA LYS A 33 -8.32 16.27 4.59
C LYS A 33 -7.82 15.05 5.33
N TYR A 34 -8.69 14.06 5.48
CA TYR A 34 -8.37 12.82 6.15
C TYR A 34 -9.15 11.61 5.60
N VAL A 35 -8.63 10.42 5.89
CA VAL A 35 -9.33 9.12 5.83
C VAL A 35 -8.97 8.32 7.06
N GLU A 36 -9.69 7.24 7.30
CA GLU A 36 -9.46 6.37 8.46
C GLU A 36 -9.52 4.91 8.04
N VAL A 37 -8.74 4.08 8.75
CA VAL A 37 -8.99 2.64 8.84
C VAL A 37 -9.62 2.38 10.21
N ILE A 38 -10.79 1.76 10.24
CA ILE A 38 -11.50 1.45 11.49
C ILE A 38 -11.04 0.08 11.97
N ALA A 39 -10.41 0.02 13.14
CA ALA A 39 -10.05 -1.23 13.79
C ALA A 39 -11.30 -1.98 14.30
N GLN A 40 -11.16 -3.27 14.57
CA GLN A 40 -12.29 -4.13 14.97
C GLN A 40 -12.91 -3.72 16.32
N ASN A 41 -12.17 -2.99 17.16
CA ASN A 41 -12.69 -2.36 18.39
C ASN A 41 -13.51 -1.08 18.13
N GLY A 42 -13.70 -0.69 16.86
CA GLY A 42 -14.47 0.48 16.44
C GLY A 42 -13.72 1.82 16.52
N LYS A 43 -12.43 1.81 16.88
CA LYS A 43 -11.61 3.03 16.95
C LYS A 43 -10.90 3.30 15.61
N PRO A 44 -10.72 4.57 15.22
CA PRO A 44 -10.05 4.93 13.98
C PRO A 44 -8.53 4.89 14.12
N ILE A 45 -7.87 4.61 13.00
CA ILE A 45 -6.46 4.89 12.73
C ILE A 45 -6.45 5.94 11.62
N PRO A 46 -6.31 7.24 11.96
CA PRO A 46 -6.42 8.33 10.99
C PRO A 46 -5.19 8.47 10.09
N ILE A 47 -5.46 8.91 8.87
CA ILE A 47 -4.47 9.38 7.90
C ILE A 47 -4.88 10.81 7.52
N ILE A 48 -4.07 11.79 7.89
CA ILE A 48 -4.30 13.21 7.57
C ILE A 48 -3.37 13.65 6.44
N ALA A 49 -3.82 14.55 5.57
CA ALA A 49 -2.99 15.07 4.48
C ALA A 49 -3.07 16.58 4.29
N GLN A 50 -1.94 17.18 3.93
CA GLN A 50 -1.86 18.57 3.49
C GLN A 50 -2.60 18.80 2.17
N LYS A 51 -2.95 20.06 1.92
CA LYS A 51 -3.80 20.45 0.78
C LYS A 51 -3.30 19.93 -0.57
N GLY A 52 -1.99 20.03 -0.84
CA GLY A 52 -1.43 19.67 -2.15
C GLY A 52 -1.22 18.17 -2.39
N VAL A 53 -1.29 17.33 -1.36
CA VAL A 53 -1.16 15.88 -1.51
C VAL A 53 -2.31 15.35 -2.36
N ARG A 54 -2.07 14.59 -3.43
CA ARG A 54 -3.16 14.06 -4.28
C ARG A 54 -4.10 13.11 -3.51
N ASP A 55 -5.41 13.23 -3.69
CA ASP A 55 -6.42 12.41 -2.97
C ASP A 55 -6.21 10.90 -3.16
N ILE A 56 -5.85 10.48 -4.38
CA ILE A 56 -5.54 9.09 -4.70
C ILE A 56 -4.26 8.58 -3.99
N ALA A 57 -3.30 9.45 -3.68
CA ALA A 57 -2.12 9.08 -2.90
C ALA A 57 -2.49 8.81 -1.44
N VAL A 58 -3.38 9.63 -0.86
CA VAL A 58 -3.94 9.39 0.48
C VAL A 58 -4.73 8.07 0.51
N ALA A 59 -5.54 7.82 -0.51
CA ALA A 59 -6.28 6.57 -0.65
C ALA A 59 -5.36 5.34 -0.80
N ARG A 60 -4.24 5.48 -1.52
CA ARG A 60 -3.20 4.45 -1.62
C ARG A 60 -2.61 4.12 -0.25
N CYS A 61 -2.22 5.12 0.55
CA CYS A 61 -1.71 4.88 1.91
C CYS A 61 -2.75 4.17 2.79
N ARG A 62 -4.03 4.55 2.71
CA ARG A 62 -5.12 3.82 3.38
C ARG A 62 -5.20 2.36 2.92
N ASN A 63 -5.08 2.11 1.63
CA ASN A 63 -5.18 0.76 1.07
C ASN A 63 -3.96 -0.10 1.45
N LEU A 64 -2.75 0.46 1.52
CA LEU A 64 -1.57 -0.22 2.06
C LEU A 64 -1.73 -0.55 3.56
N LEU A 65 -2.25 0.38 4.36
CA LEU A 65 -2.53 0.10 5.76
C LEU A 65 -3.56 -1.04 5.92
N LYS A 66 -4.63 -1.03 5.11
CA LYS A 66 -5.60 -2.14 5.07
C LYS A 66 -4.95 -3.47 4.70
N PHE A 67 -4.06 -3.48 3.72
CA PHE A 67 -3.30 -4.66 3.35
C PHE A 67 -2.49 -5.21 4.52
N TYR A 68 -1.72 -4.37 5.21
CA TYR A 68 -0.95 -4.81 6.37
C TYR A 68 -1.82 -5.37 7.50
N LEU A 69 -3.03 -4.84 7.67
CA LEU A 69 -4.00 -5.27 8.69
C LEU A 69 -4.96 -6.38 8.22
N THR A 70 -4.85 -6.83 6.97
CA THR A 70 -5.66 -7.95 6.45
C THR A 70 -5.13 -9.27 6.98
N ASN A 71 -6.04 -10.11 7.48
CA ASN A 71 -5.71 -11.44 8.01
C ASN A 71 -5.16 -12.35 6.91
N VAL A 72 -4.15 -13.14 7.26
CA VAL A 72 -3.52 -14.12 6.38
C VAL A 72 -3.71 -15.51 6.99
N SER A 73 -4.76 -16.20 6.54
CA SER A 73 -5.17 -17.48 7.11
C SER A 73 -4.01 -18.50 7.09
N GLY A 74 -3.83 -19.23 8.19
CA GLY A 74 -2.81 -20.27 8.31
C GLY A 74 -1.41 -19.79 8.66
N THR A 75 -1.17 -18.48 8.75
CA THR A 75 0.14 -17.93 9.15
C THR A 75 0.26 -17.79 10.67
N LYS A 76 1.49 -17.82 11.21
CA LYS A 76 1.71 -17.82 12.67
C LYS A 76 1.31 -16.50 13.34
N PHE A 77 1.65 -15.36 12.73
CA PHE A 77 1.44 -14.03 13.29
C PHE A 77 0.44 -13.19 12.48
N GLY A 78 0.07 -13.62 11.26
CA GLY A 78 -0.88 -12.92 10.41
C GLY A 78 -2.31 -13.47 10.43
N ASN A 79 -2.58 -14.62 11.06
CA ASN A 79 -3.90 -15.29 10.97
C ASN A 79 -5.05 -14.46 11.58
N ASP A 80 -4.78 -13.69 12.63
CA ASP A 80 -5.72 -12.72 13.19
C ASP A 80 -4.98 -11.44 13.60
N LYS A 81 -5.10 -10.40 12.77
CA LYS A 81 -4.49 -9.08 12.99
C LYS A 81 -5.43 -8.11 13.68
N SER A 82 -6.60 -8.55 14.16
CA SER A 82 -7.51 -7.68 14.91
C SER A 82 -6.85 -7.12 16.18
N ALA A 83 -6.04 -7.92 16.87
CA ALA A 83 -5.28 -7.47 18.03
C ALA A 83 -4.24 -6.40 17.66
N VAL A 84 -3.58 -6.53 16.50
CA VAL A 84 -2.63 -5.55 15.97
C VAL A 84 -3.33 -4.23 15.66
N ALA A 85 -4.41 -4.25 14.87
CA ALA A 85 -5.19 -3.06 14.54
C ALA A 85 -5.77 -2.38 15.79
N ASN A 86 -6.25 -3.17 16.76
CA ASN A 86 -6.76 -2.66 18.02
C ASN A 86 -5.65 -1.99 18.86
N ALA A 87 -4.45 -2.56 18.88
CA ALA A 87 -3.29 -1.96 19.54
C ALA A 87 -2.93 -0.62 18.90
N MET A 88 -2.84 -0.56 17.55
CA MET A 88 -2.59 0.69 16.83
C MET A 88 -3.60 1.79 17.22
N ALA A 89 -4.90 1.46 17.16
CA ALA A 89 -5.94 2.44 17.47
C ALA A 89 -5.95 2.85 18.96
N ASN A 90 -5.59 1.94 19.87
CA ASN A 90 -5.45 2.25 21.30
C ASN A 90 -4.20 3.09 21.61
N ASN A 91 -3.14 2.92 20.83
CA ASN A 91 -1.90 3.67 20.92
C ASN A 91 -1.95 4.98 20.13
N HIS A 92 -3.13 5.39 19.62
CA HIS A 92 -3.34 6.62 18.86
C HIS A 92 -2.45 6.73 17.61
N ALA A 93 -2.21 5.59 16.95
CA ALA A 93 -1.49 5.52 15.68
C ALA A 93 -2.10 6.49 14.66
N MET A 94 -1.24 7.29 14.02
CA MET A 94 -1.66 8.25 12.99
C MET A 94 -0.58 8.32 11.91
N LEU A 95 -1.02 8.34 10.65
CA LEU A 95 -0.17 8.68 9.50
C LEU A 95 -0.46 10.15 9.13
N MET A 96 0.59 10.92 8.88
CA MET A 96 0.46 12.26 8.31
C MET A 96 1.14 12.29 6.94
N MET A 97 0.52 12.98 5.99
CA MET A 97 1.06 13.17 4.65
C MET A 97 1.37 14.64 4.39
N PRO A 98 2.63 15.07 4.55
CA PRO A 98 3.09 16.37 4.11
C PRO A 98 3.21 16.43 2.58
N GLU A 99 3.03 17.63 2.03
CA GLU A 99 3.21 17.93 0.60
C GLU A 99 4.69 17.99 0.23
N GLY A 100 5.05 17.45 -0.94
CA GLY A 100 6.42 17.51 -1.45
C GLY A 100 7.31 16.35 -1.00
N ALA A 101 8.62 16.61 -0.97
CA ALA A 101 9.65 15.68 -0.51
C ALA A 101 10.05 15.95 0.94
N HIS A 102 10.53 14.92 1.62
CA HIS A 102 11.14 15.07 2.94
C HIS A 102 12.31 16.07 2.88
N ARG A 103 12.38 16.91 3.91
CA ARG A 103 13.47 17.86 4.14
C ARG A 103 13.76 17.85 5.62
N GLU A 104 14.94 17.34 5.95
CA GLU A 104 15.41 17.21 7.32
C GLU A 104 15.26 18.55 8.09
N GLY A 105 14.57 18.51 9.22
CA GLY A 105 14.30 19.66 10.09
C GLY A 105 13.17 20.58 9.63
N GLN A 106 12.38 20.19 8.62
CA GLN A 106 11.18 20.88 8.13
C GLN A 106 9.93 20.00 8.22
N GLU A 107 9.97 18.96 9.04
CA GLU A 107 8.83 18.08 9.31
C GLU A 107 7.75 18.84 10.09
N PRO A 108 6.45 18.61 9.81
CA PRO A 108 5.38 19.16 10.63
C PRO A 108 5.53 18.74 12.10
N HIS A 109 5.22 19.65 13.03
CA HIS A 109 5.33 19.39 14.47
C HIS A 109 4.12 18.62 15.01
N ILE A 110 3.80 17.50 14.36
CA ILE A 110 2.71 16.59 14.73
C ILE A 110 3.32 15.25 15.08
N HIS A 111 2.91 14.70 16.22
CA HIS A 111 3.31 13.36 16.63
C HIS A 111 2.55 12.30 15.82
N ALA A 112 3.04 11.99 14.63
CA ALA A 112 2.51 11.00 13.70
C ALA A 112 3.62 10.48 12.78
N GLN A 113 3.42 9.29 12.20
CA GLN A 113 4.32 8.78 11.17
C GLN A 113 4.21 9.64 9.92
N PRO A 114 5.30 10.26 9.42
CA PRO A 114 5.27 10.97 8.15
C PRO A 114 5.29 10.00 6.97
N GLN A 115 4.54 10.33 5.92
CA GLN A 115 4.66 9.73 4.59
C GLN A 115 4.52 10.84 3.54
N TYR A 116 5.63 11.23 2.92
CA TYR A 116 5.65 12.37 2.01
C TYR A 116 5.02 12.05 0.66
N GLU A 117 4.45 13.08 0.01
CA GLU A 117 3.80 12.93 -1.29
C GLU A 117 4.77 12.41 -2.37
N TYR A 118 6.01 12.90 -2.39
CA TYR A 118 7.00 12.53 -3.41
C TYR A 118 7.54 11.11 -3.22
N GLU A 119 7.31 10.52 -2.05
CA GLU A 119 7.65 9.14 -1.71
C GLU A 119 6.46 8.18 -1.91
N THR A 120 5.36 8.68 -2.48
CA THR A 120 4.11 7.94 -2.69
C THR A 120 3.76 7.86 -4.19
N PRO A 121 4.54 7.15 -5.02
CA PRO A 121 4.22 6.97 -6.43
C PRO A 121 2.94 6.15 -6.61
N VAL A 122 1.85 6.82 -7.00
CA VAL A 122 0.53 6.21 -7.23
C VAL A 122 0.59 5.18 -8.36
N ASP A 123 -0.05 4.02 -8.19
CA ASP A 123 -0.10 2.98 -9.21
C ASP A 123 -0.66 3.54 -10.54
N GLY A 124 0.02 3.28 -11.66
CA GLY A 124 -0.35 3.85 -12.97
C GLY A 124 0.12 5.29 -13.23
N SER A 125 0.66 6.00 -12.22
CA SER A 125 1.26 7.33 -12.42
C SER A 125 2.59 7.25 -13.17
N ARG A 126 3.09 8.39 -13.65
CA ARG A 126 4.39 8.46 -14.36
C ARG A 126 5.54 7.92 -13.51
N TRP A 127 5.59 8.28 -12.22
CA TRP A 127 6.64 7.83 -11.30
C TRP A 127 6.59 6.32 -11.10
N TYR A 128 5.39 5.77 -10.94
CA TYR A 128 5.20 4.33 -10.75
C TYR A 128 5.55 3.53 -12.02
N ILE A 129 5.01 3.90 -13.18
CA ILE A 129 5.20 3.16 -14.44
C ILE A 129 6.67 3.15 -14.88
N ARG A 130 7.39 4.26 -14.64
CA ARG A 130 8.82 4.37 -14.97
C ARG A 130 9.75 3.84 -13.88
N ASN A 131 9.20 3.49 -12.72
CA ASN A 131 9.97 3.22 -11.51
C ASN A 131 11.02 4.32 -11.26
N ASP A 132 10.55 5.56 -11.18
CA ASP A 132 11.35 6.79 -11.07
C ASP A 132 12.09 6.82 -9.71
N TRP A 133 13.40 6.56 -9.73
CA TRP A 133 14.22 6.46 -8.52
C TRP A 133 14.46 7.78 -7.79
N ASP A 134 14.16 8.92 -8.42
CA ASP A 134 14.13 10.22 -7.73
C ASP A 134 12.87 10.36 -6.84
N HIS A 135 11.90 9.45 -7.00
CA HIS A 135 10.63 9.38 -6.27
C HIS A 135 10.43 7.94 -5.75
N ARG A 136 11.39 7.44 -4.97
CA ARG A 136 11.33 6.11 -4.35
C ARG A 136 9.97 5.91 -3.66
N ASP A 137 9.44 4.71 -3.79
CA ASP A 137 8.25 4.28 -3.08
C ASP A 137 8.57 3.93 -1.62
N ALA A 138 8.49 4.89 -0.71
CA ALA A 138 8.68 4.65 0.73
C ALA A 138 7.37 4.23 1.44
N ALA A 139 6.23 4.33 0.75
CA ALA A 139 4.92 4.06 1.35
C ALA A 139 4.77 2.65 1.95
N PHE A 140 5.50 1.65 1.42
CA PHE A 140 5.51 0.32 2.04
C PHE A 140 6.21 0.33 3.39
N GLU A 141 7.38 0.95 3.46
CA GLU A 141 8.23 1.05 4.64
C GLU A 141 7.58 1.88 5.74
N GLU A 142 7.26 3.15 5.47
CA GLU A 142 6.76 4.09 6.48
C GLU A 142 5.42 3.62 7.10
N ILE A 143 4.53 3.09 6.27
CA ILE A 143 3.24 2.57 6.76
C ILE A 143 3.46 1.29 7.56
N PHE A 144 4.45 0.46 7.20
CA PHE A 144 4.79 -0.69 8.01
C PHE A 144 5.45 -0.31 9.32
N HIS A 145 6.31 0.71 9.37
CA HIS A 145 6.85 1.27 10.63
C HIS A 145 5.71 1.66 11.57
N LEU A 146 4.68 2.36 11.06
CA LEU A 146 3.50 2.68 11.86
C LEU A 146 2.80 1.44 12.43
N VAL A 147 2.60 0.39 11.62
CA VAL A 147 2.02 -0.90 12.07
C VAL A 147 2.92 -1.59 13.08
N HIS A 148 4.23 -1.51 12.87
CA HIS A 148 5.24 -2.15 13.69
C HIS A 148 5.30 -1.51 15.08
N ASP A 149 5.45 -0.20 15.16
CA ASP A 149 5.68 0.51 16.42
C ASP A 149 4.44 0.55 17.29
N THR A 150 3.26 0.77 16.68
CA THR A 150 2.01 0.98 17.41
C THR A 150 1.13 -0.26 17.50
N GLY A 151 1.31 -1.25 16.62
CA GLY A 151 0.47 -2.44 16.51
C GLY A 151 1.16 -3.73 16.98
N ILE A 152 2.24 -4.11 16.29
CA ILE A 152 3.09 -5.27 16.66
C ILE A 152 3.73 -5.00 18.02
N GLY A 153 4.26 -3.79 18.19
CA GLY A 153 4.80 -3.21 19.41
C GLY A 153 6.32 -3.13 19.40
N THR A 154 6.84 -1.91 19.27
CA THR A 154 8.26 -1.60 19.55
C THR A 154 8.34 -0.42 20.51
N ASP A 155 7.86 0.74 20.08
CA ASP A 155 7.79 1.97 20.88
C ASP A 155 6.64 1.94 21.88
N TYR A 156 5.54 1.30 21.47
CA TYR A 156 4.35 1.13 22.29
C TYR A 156 4.12 -0.34 22.65
N PRO A 157 3.39 -0.62 23.75
CA PRO A 157 2.89 -1.96 24.00
C PRO A 157 2.05 -2.44 22.81
N GLY A 158 2.47 -3.53 22.18
CA GLY A 158 1.78 -4.11 21.03
C GLY A 158 1.30 -5.54 21.24
N ALA A 159 0.67 -6.07 20.20
CA ALA A 159 -0.04 -7.34 20.24
C ALA A 159 0.87 -8.56 20.01
N LEU A 160 2.08 -8.39 19.47
CA LEU A 160 2.91 -9.50 18.98
C LEU A 160 4.35 -9.45 19.53
N PRO A 161 4.55 -9.53 20.87
CA PRO A 161 5.88 -9.45 21.47
C PRO A 161 6.81 -10.62 21.07
N GLU A 162 6.25 -11.80 20.76
CA GLU A 162 7.06 -12.92 20.25
C GLU A 162 7.58 -12.62 18.83
N TYR A 163 6.72 -12.11 17.95
CA TYR A 163 7.12 -11.74 16.59
C TYR A 163 8.19 -10.66 16.63
N GLN A 164 8.00 -9.62 17.44
CA GLN A 164 8.98 -8.55 17.59
C GLN A 164 10.33 -9.07 18.09
N LYS A 165 10.32 -10.00 19.05
CA LYS A 165 11.56 -10.63 19.54
C LYS A 165 12.29 -11.38 18.43
N LEU A 166 11.57 -12.08 17.55
CA LEU A 166 12.15 -12.79 16.42
C LEU A 166 12.73 -11.83 15.38
N LEU A 167 11.99 -10.77 15.01
CA LEU A 167 12.47 -9.73 14.10
C LEU A 167 13.76 -9.07 14.62
N LYS A 168 13.79 -8.70 15.90
CA LYS A 168 14.98 -8.11 16.53
C LYS A 168 16.17 -9.07 16.56
N ALA A 169 15.94 -10.34 16.88
CA ALA A 169 17.00 -11.34 16.86
C ALA A 169 17.58 -11.51 15.45
N GLU A 170 16.71 -11.52 14.43
CA GLU A 170 17.13 -11.67 13.05
C GLU A 170 17.86 -10.42 12.52
N ALA A 171 17.38 -9.22 12.83
CA ALA A 171 18.08 -7.97 12.48
C ALA A 171 19.52 -7.93 13.04
N ILE A 172 19.71 -8.39 14.28
CA ILE A 172 21.06 -8.49 14.89
C ILE A 172 21.91 -9.54 14.16
N GLN A 173 21.32 -10.67 13.80
CA GLN A 173 22.02 -11.76 13.14
C GLN A 173 22.41 -11.37 11.70
N SER A 174 21.52 -10.73 10.94
CA SER A 174 21.77 -10.28 9.57
C SER A 174 22.88 -9.22 9.47
N LEU A 175 23.02 -8.36 10.49
CA LEU A 175 24.18 -7.46 10.61
C LEU A 175 25.48 -8.22 10.88
N LYS A 176 25.43 -9.27 11.70
CA LYS A 176 26.62 -10.05 12.10
C LYS A 176 27.16 -10.90 10.95
N ASP A 177 26.28 -11.46 10.13
CA ASP A 177 26.64 -12.31 8.98
C ASP A 177 26.72 -11.55 7.65
N GLY A 178 26.44 -10.25 7.64
CA GLY A 178 26.66 -9.36 6.50
C GLY A 178 25.58 -9.41 5.43
N ARG A 179 24.38 -9.90 5.76
CA ARG A 179 23.22 -9.86 4.86
C ARG A 179 22.52 -8.50 4.85
N TRP A 180 22.65 -7.74 5.92
CA TRP A 180 22.06 -6.42 6.09
C TRP A 180 23.05 -5.44 6.72
N GLY A 181 22.80 -4.13 6.58
CA GLY A 181 23.74 -3.08 7.00
C GLY A 181 25.07 -3.12 6.24
N ILE A 182 25.06 -3.56 4.98
CA ILE A 182 26.25 -3.63 4.15
C ILE A 182 26.77 -2.21 3.95
N ALA A 183 28.02 -1.97 4.36
CA ALA A 183 28.65 -0.65 4.29
C ALA A 183 29.03 -0.26 2.85
N VAL A 184 28.02 0.01 2.03
CA VAL A 184 28.16 0.51 0.65
C VAL A 184 28.74 1.93 0.61
N ASP A 185 28.55 2.69 1.70
CA ASP A 185 29.23 3.95 1.96
C ASP A 185 29.43 4.17 3.49
N PRO A 186 30.22 5.19 3.91
CA PRO A 186 30.53 5.43 5.32
C PRO A 186 29.31 5.69 6.23
N HIS A 187 28.26 6.34 5.71
CA HIS A 187 27.09 6.76 6.52
C HIS A 187 26.27 5.56 6.98
N VAL A 188 26.28 4.43 6.25
CA VAL A 188 25.56 3.22 6.67
C VAL A 188 25.99 2.76 8.06
N LYS A 189 27.27 2.91 8.42
CA LYS A 189 27.74 2.52 9.76
C LYS A 189 27.23 3.44 10.86
N GLU A 190 27.13 4.73 10.56
CA GLU A 190 26.60 5.74 11.48
C GLU A 190 25.11 5.52 11.67
N TRP A 191 24.37 5.34 10.58
CA TRP A 191 22.94 4.99 10.59
C TRP A 191 22.65 3.70 11.38
N ILE A 192 23.38 2.61 11.15
CA ILE A 192 23.20 1.37 11.93
C ILE A 192 23.45 1.59 13.44
N GLU A 193 24.36 2.49 13.82
CA GLU A 193 24.60 2.82 15.23
C GLU A 193 23.46 3.67 15.82
N GLU A 194 22.91 4.61 15.06
CA GLU A 194 21.71 5.37 15.45
C GLU A 194 20.53 4.42 15.68
N LEU A 195 20.26 3.50 14.75
CA LEU A 195 19.21 2.49 14.90
C LEU A 195 19.40 1.59 16.12
N ARG A 196 20.65 1.33 16.54
CA ARG A 196 20.92 0.58 17.79
C ARG A 196 20.52 1.40 19.02
N GLN A 197 20.82 2.68 19.02
CA GLN A 197 20.56 3.60 20.13
C GLN A 197 19.06 3.86 20.28
N GLU A 198 18.35 3.94 19.16
CA GLU A 198 16.90 4.17 19.09
C GLU A 198 16.09 2.89 19.21
N ASN A 199 16.74 1.72 19.20
CA ASN A 199 16.08 0.41 19.21
C ASN A 199 15.20 0.16 17.96
N SER A 200 15.62 0.72 16.82
CA SER A 200 14.91 0.69 15.53
C SER A 200 15.44 -0.34 14.52
N LEU A 201 16.44 -1.16 14.91
CA LEU A 201 17.03 -2.17 14.03
C LEU A 201 16.01 -3.16 13.44
N ALA A 202 15.01 -3.56 14.22
CA ALA A 202 14.02 -4.52 13.76
C ALA A 202 13.13 -3.94 12.66
N GLN A 203 12.75 -2.67 12.81
CA GLN A 203 11.91 -1.90 11.90
C GLN A 203 12.57 -1.75 10.52
N GLU A 204 13.83 -1.30 10.51
CA GLU A 204 14.56 -1.08 9.26
C GLU A 204 14.93 -2.39 8.56
N TYR A 205 15.28 -3.42 9.33
CA TYR A 205 15.56 -4.73 8.76
C TYR A 205 14.33 -5.31 8.06
N ILE A 206 13.17 -5.35 8.73
CA ILE A 206 11.97 -5.94 8.13
C ILE A 206 11.45 -5.11 6.95
N ALA A 207 11.62 -3.78 6.96
CA ALA A 207 11.36 -2.93 5.80
C ALA A 207 12.22 -3.33 4.58
N SER A 208 13.51 -3.59 4.79
CA SER A 208 14.43 -4.11 3.74
C SER A 208 13.91 -5.40 3.11
N VAL A 209 13.40 -6.31 3.95
CA VAL A 209 12.82 -7.59 3.52
C VAL A 209 11.53 -7.35 2.73
N ILE A 210 10.62 -6.50 3.23
CA ILE A 210 9.33 -6.19 2.58
C ILE A 210 9.55 -5.59 1.19
N ASP A 211 10.43 -4.60 1.06
CA ASP A 211 10.70 -3.95 -0.21
C ASP A 211 11.19 -4.95 -1.27
N SER A 212 12.10 -5.83 -0.87
CA SER A 212 12.66 -6.86 -1.76
C SER A 212 11.63 -7.94 -2.11
N TYR A 213 10.80 -8.31 -1.13
CA TYR A 213 9.75 -9.32 -1.28
C TYR A 213 8.65 -8.87 -2.24
N TYR A 214 8.22 -7.61 -2.19
CA TYR A 214 7.22 -7.05 -3.11
C TYR A 214 7.83 -6.35 -4.33
N GLY A 215 9.13 -6.55 -4.58
CA GLY A 215 9.78 -6.18 -5.83
C GLY A 215 10.03 -4.69 -6.01
N LEU A 216 9.99 -3.89 -4.94
CA LEU A 216 10.26 -2.45 -4.99
C LEU A 216 11.68 -2.15 -5.49
N TRP A 217 12.64 -3.02 -5.15
CA TRP A 217 14.04 -2.91 -5.61
C TRP A 217 14.35 -3.67 -6.89
N ALA A 218 13.48 -4.57 -7.34
CA ALA A 218 13.85 -5.58 -8.34
C ALA A 218 14.21 -4.98 -9.72
N ALA A 219 13.65 -3.82 -10.06
CA ALA A 219 13.97 -3.08 -11.29
C ALA A 219 15.22 -2.17 -11.16
N PHE A 220 15.83 -2.05 -9.97
CA PHE A 220 17.00 -1.18 -9.76
C PHE A 220 18.23 -1.83 -10.39
N ASP A 221 18.99 -1.09 -11.19
CA ASP A 221 20.20 -1.57 -11.85
C ASP A 221 21.48 -0.82 -11.39
N GLY A 222 21.36 0.16 -10.50
CA GLY A 222 22.49 0.96 -10.04
C GLY A 222 23.49 0.20 -9.16
N ASN A 223 23.04 -0.71 -8.29
CA ASN A 223 23.88 -1.55 -7.44
C ASN A 223 23.25 -2.96 -7.26
N PRO A 224 24.05 -3.99 -6.92
CA PRO A 224 23.52 -5.26 -6.47
C PRO A 224 22.83 -5.11 -5.09
N GLY A 225 21.87 -5.98 -4.80
CA GLY A 225 21.13 -5.96 -3.53
C GLY A 225 19.97 -4.95 -3.50
N GLY A 226 19.18 -5.02 -2.43
CA GLY A 226 18.09 -4.09 -2.12
C GLY A 226 18.60 -2.91 -1.30
N MET A 227 17.77 -1.87 -1.15
CA MET A 227 18.11 -0.64 -0.42
C MET A 227 19.48 -0.08 -0.81
N TRP A 228 19.66 0.24 -2.10
CA TRP A 228 20.92 0.74 -2.66
C TRP A 228 22.15 -0.17 -2.43
N GLY A 229 21.92 -1.43 -2.04
CA GLY A 229 22.95 -2.41 -1.72
C GLY A 229 23.23 -2.58 -0.22
N ILE A 230 22.51 -1.89 0.65
CA ILE A 230 22.56 -2.08 2.12
C ILE A 230 22.04 -3.46 2.51
N TYR A 231 21.14 -4.04 1.70
CA TYR A 231 20.57 -5.37 1.90
C TYR A 231 20.97 -6.33 0.77
N ILE A 232 21.32 -7.57 1.11
CA ILE A 232 21.96 -8.53 0.19
C ILE A 232 21.03 -9.01 -0.95
N ALA A 233 19.71 -8.96 -0.74
CA ALA A 233 18.70 -9.45 -1.67
C ALA A 233 17.95 -8.28 -2.30
N LYS A 234 17.72 -8.34 -3.61
CA LYS A 234 16.96 -7.34 -4.38
C LYS A 234 15.59 -7.82 -4.85
N THR A 235 15.46 -9.12 -5.05
CA THR A 235 14.25 -9.78 -5.56
C THR A 235 13.74 -10.79 -4.55
N ARG A 236 12.47 -11.20 -4.70
CA ARG A 236 11.88 -12.27 -3.87
C ARG A 236 12.66 -13.59 -3.96
N ASP A 237 13.16 -13.94 -5.14
CA ASP A 237 13.98 -15.14 -5.34
C ASP A 237 15.32 -15.04 -4.63
N GLU A 238 16.01 -13.90 -4.76
CA GLU A 238 17.25 -13.65 -4.02
C GLU A 238 17.01 -13.65 -2.51
N LEU A 239 15.88 -13.12 -2.06
CA LEU A 239 15.51 -13.10 -0.64
C LEU A 239 15.35 -14.53 -0.12
N LYS A 240 14.67 -15.40 -0.85
CA LYS A 240 14.50 -16.82 -0.48
C LYS A 240 15.84 -17.57 -0.40
N GLU A 241 16.79 -17.24 -1.26
CA GLU A 241 18.11 -17.87 -1.29
C GLU A 241 19.05 -17.31 -0.21
N LYS A 242 19.15 -15.98 -0.14
CA LYS A 242 20.19 -15.28 0.63
C LYS A 242 19.74 -14.93 2.05
N ASP A 243 18.44 -14.85 2.29
CA ASP A 243 17.85 -14.55 3.59
C ASP A 243 16.55 -15.35 3.84
N PRO A 244 16.66 -16.68 3.94
CA PRO A 244 15.50 -17.55 4.14
C PRO A 244 14.79 -17.30 5.48
N THR A 245 15.49 -16.77 6.49
CA THR A 245 14.88 -16.46 7.79
C THR A 245 14.02 -15.20 7.71
N GLY A 246 14.52 -14.13 7.08
CA GLY A 246 13.74 -12.92 6.80
C GLY A 246 12.53 -13.23 5.94
N PHE A 247 12.71 -14.04 4.89
CA PHE A 247 11.62 -14.55 4.05
C PHE A 247 10.52 -15.25 4.89
N ALA A 248 10.92 -16.20 5.74
CA ALA A 248 9.97 -16.96 6.57
C ALA A 248 9.29 -16.10 7.65
N LEU A 249 9.99 -15.12 8.23
CA LEU A 249 9.41 -14.17 9.17
C LEU A 249 8.36 -13.30 8.49
N LEU A 250 8.65 -12.79 7.28
CA LEU A 250 7.68 -12.03 6.51
C LEU A 250 6.44 -12.86 6.18
N GLU A 251 6.59 -14.07 5.62
CA GLU A 251 5.45 -14.93 5.27
C GLU A 251 4.66 -15.42 6.50
N SER A 252 5.25 -15.35 7.69
CA SER A 252 4.52 -15.63 8.93
C SER A 252 3.53 -14.52 9.33
N PHE A 253 3.60 -13.35 8.69
CA PHE A 253 2.73 -12.18 8.94
C PHE A 253 2.01 -11.65 7.69
N LEU A 254 2.66 -11.64 6.52
CA LEU A 254 2.15 -11.09 5.27
C LEU A 254 1.94 -12.19 4.20
N PRO A 255 0.97 -12.01 3.29
CA PRO A 255 0.67 -12.99 2.25
C PRO A 255 1.65 -12.89 1.05
N PRO A 256 1.86 -13.96 0.25
CA PRO A 256 2.67 -13.86 -0.97
C PRO A 256 2.11 -12.92 -2.04
N MET A 257 0.79 -12.90 -2.18
CA MET A 257 0.05 -11.96 -3.03
C MET A 257 -0.63 -10.93 -2.12
N MET A 258 -0.71 -9.67 -2.55
CA MET A 258 -1.19 -8.54 -1.76
C MET A 258 -2.72 -8.52 -1.59
N VAL A 259 -3.28 -9.61 -1.06
CA VAL A 259 -4.69 -9.74 -0.70
C VAL A 259 -5.05 -8.67 0.33
N GLY A 260 -6.10 -7.89 0.04
CA GLY A 260 -6.51 -6.74 0.86
C GLY A 260 -5.90 -5.40 0.45
N TYR A 261 -5.02 -5.38 -0.56
CA TYR A 261 -4.57 -4.15 -1.22
C TYR A 261 -5.37 -3.90 -2.50
N GLU A 262 -6.21 -2.86 -2.51
CA GLU A 262 -6.85 -2.37 -3.75
C GLU A 262 -5.94 -1.36 -4.45
N SER A 263 -5.40 -1.72 -5.62
CA SER A 263 -4.63 -0.82 -6.48
C SER A 263 -5.57 0.13 -7.23
N LEU A 264 -5.52 1.43 -6.89
CA LEU A 264 -6.26 2.47 -7.60
C LEU A 264 -5.36 3.04 -8.71
N ILE A 265 -5.70 2.75 -9.96
CA ILE A 265 -4.89 3.16 -11.11
C ILE A 265 -5.11 4.64 -11.41
N ASP A 266 -4.03 5.43 -11.50
CA ASP A 266 -4.04 6.88 -11.72
C ASP A 266 -5.03 7.29 -12.83
N PRO A 267 -5.88 8.32 -12.60
CA PRO A 267 -6.92 8.71 -13.56
C PRO A 267 -6.34 9.20 -14.90
N ASN A 268 -5.07 9.60 -14.94
CA ASN A 268 -4.36 10.00 -16.14
C ASN A 268 -3.62 8.85 -16.84
N PHE A 269 -3.68 7.63 -16.29
CA PHE A 269 -3.11 6.45 -16.94
C PHE A 269 -3.72 6.23 -18.33
N ARG A 270 -2.90 5.74 -19.26
CA ARG A 270 -3.28 5.40 -20.64
C ARG A 270 -2.68 4.07 -21.03
N GLY A 271 -3.50 3.17 -21.54
CA GLY A 271 -3.07 1.88 -22.08
C GLY A 271 -3.48 0.71 -21.19
N THR A 272 -2.67 -0.33 -21.16
CA THR A 272 -2.90 -1.54 -20.36
C THR A 272 -2.06 -1.51 -19.09
N PHE A 273 -2.72 -1.53 -17.93
CA PHE A 273 -2.04 -1.76 -16.66
C PHE A 273 -1.95 -3.27 -16.43
N SER A 274 -0.73 -3.77 -16.29
CA SER A 274 -0.44 -5.20 -16.22
C SER A 274 -0.13 -5.61 -14.79
N LEU A 275 -0.84 -6.61 -14.28
CA LEU A 275 -0.42 -7.40 -13.13
C LEU A 275 0.49 -8.54 -13.58
N GLN A 276 0.54 -8.93 -14.85
CA GLN A 276 1.50 -9.94 -15.30
C GLN A 276 2.94 -9.39 -15.30
N PHE A 277 3.89 -10.18 -14.78
CA PHE A 277 5.31 -9.81 -14.79
C PHE A 277 5.85 -9.69 -16.22
N ASN A 278 6.50 -8.57 -16.51
CA ASN A 278 7.19 -8.31 -17.76
C ASN A 278 8.42 -7.43 -17.50
N LYS A 279 9.62 -7.99 -17.68
CA LYS A 279 10.89 -7.28 -17.46
C LYS A 279 11.05 -5.98 -18.27
N GLU A 280 10.35 -5.84 -19.40
CA GLU A 280 10.37 -4.61 -20.23
C GLU A 280 9.48 -3.50 -19.65
N LEU A 281 8.66 -3.84 -18.64
CA LEU A 281 7.79 -2.93 -17.89
C LEU A 281 8.24 -2.92 -16.42
N PRO A 282 9.15 -2.01 -16.02
CA PRO A 282 9.76 -1.99 -14.68
C PRO A 282 8.77 -2.05 -13.52
N TYR A 283 7.61 -1.42 -13.66
CA TYR A 283 6.58 -1.41 -12.62
C TYR A 283 5.99 -2.80 -12.32
N THR A 284 6.06 -3.73 -13.28
CA THR A 284 5.51 -5.09 -13.10
C THR A 284 6.32 -5.95 -12.14
N HIS A 285 7.53 -5.51 -11.78
CA HIS A 285 8.24 -6.07 -10.63
C HIS A 285 7.43 -5.96 -9.33
N LYS A 286 6.61 -4.91 -9.20
CA LYS A 286 5.71 -4.65 -8.06
C LYS A 286 4.30 -5.18 -8.31
N SER A 287 3.68 -4.78 -9.43
CA SER A 287 2.27 -5.12 -9.70
C SER A 287 2.01 -6.61 -9.89
N GLN A 288 3.05 -7.42 -10.14
CA GLN A 288 2.92 -8.88 -10.17
C GLN A 288 2.42 -9.52 -8.89
N TYR A 289 2.48 -8.80 -7.77
CA TYR A 289 1.99 -9.31 -6.50
C TYR A 289 0.62 -8.75 -6.15
N TYR A 290 0.04 -7.86 -6.95
CA TYR A 290 -1.30 -7.34 -6.69
C TYR A 290 -2.35 -8.37 -7.15
N VAL A 291 -3.51 -8.34 -6.51
CA VAL A 291 -4.67 -9.16 -6.91
C VAL A 291 -5.93 -8.34 -7.13
N ASP A 292 -5.97 -7.09 -6.63
CA ASP A 292 -7.11 -6.21 -6.84
C ASP A 292 -6.66 -4.94 -7.58
N ALA A 293 -7.33 -4.59 -8.68
CA ALA A 293 -7.08 -3.36 -9.41
C ALA A 293 -8.36 -2.68 -9.89
N THR A 294 -8.41 -1.35 -9.70
CA THR A 294 -9.53 -0.50 -10.07
C THR A 294 -9.04 0.59 -11.01
N LEU A 295 -9.54 0.60 -12.25
CA LEU A 295 -9.34 1.73 -13.14
C LEU A 295 -10.07 2.95 -12.58
N THR A 296 -9.40 4.09 -12.55
CA THR A 296 -10.04 5.37 -12.20
C THR A 296 -10.08 6.30 -13.41
N GLY A 297 -10.74 7.45 -13.27
CA GLY A 297 -10.88 8.42 -14.36
C GLY A 297 -11.89 7.99 -15.43
N LYS A 298 -11.68 8.49 -16.66
CA LYS A 298 -12.66 8.39 -17.77
C LYS A 298 -12.07 7.89 -19.08
N HIS A 299 -10.83 7.44 -19.05
CA HIS A 299 -10.12 7.04 -20.25
C HIS A 299 -10.30 5.56 -20.50
N ASN A 300 -10.42 5.19 -21.78
CA ASN A 300 -10.37 3.82 -22.23
C ASN A 300 -9.01 3.24 -21.86
N ASN A 301 -8.99 2.40 -20.84
CA ASN A 301 -7.80 1.75 -20.33
C ASN A 301 -8.08 0.25 -20.26
N ASN A 302 -7.03 -0.54 -20.14
CA ASN A 302 -7.16 -1.98 -20.04
C ASN A 302 -6.51 -2.47 -18.76
N LEU A 303 -7.00 -3.60 -18.28
CA LEU A 303 -6.39 -4.37 -17.21
C LEU A 303 -5.98 -5.73 -17.77
N LEU A 304 -4.78 -6.19 -17.40
CA LEU A 304 -4.30 -7.54 -17.65
C LEU A 304 -3.91 -8.16 -16.32
N GLY A 305 -4.60 -9.22 -15.93
CA GLY A 305 -4.35 -9.96 -14.70
C GLY A 305 -3.10 -10.85 -14.75
N ASN A 306 -2.82 -11.46 -13.61
CA ASN A 306 -1.72 -12.40 -13.43
C ASN A 306 -2.24 -13.84 -13.33
N ASP A 307 -1.48 -14.74 -12.70
CA ASP A 307 -1.87 -16.15 -12.58
C ASP A 307 -2.66 -16.44 -11.27
N ALA A 308 -2.99 -15.40 -10.49
CA ALA A 308 -3.73 -15.51 -9.25
C ALA A 308 -5.18 -15.03 -9.45
N ASP A 309 -6.08 -15.44 -8.57
CA ASP A 309 -7.46 -14.94 -8.56
C ASP A 309 -7.47 -13.40 -8.41
N ASN A 310 -7.90 -12.67 -9.44
CA ASN A 310 -7.91 -11.22 -9.45
C ASN A 310 -9.33 -10.63 -9.32
N THR A 311 -9.42 -9.48 -8.63
CA THR A 311 -10.65 -8.67 -8.60
C THR A 311 -10.46 -7.35 -9.31
N PHE A 312 -11.26 -7.11 -10.35
CA PHE A 312 -11.17 -5.93 -11.19
C PHE A 312 -12.41 -5.04 -11.13
N LYS A 313 -12.18 -3.73 -11.22
CA LYS A 313 -13.20 -2.72 -11.49
C LYS A 313 -12.77 -1.86 -12.68
N GLY A 314 -13.68 -1.71 -13.63
CA GLY A 314 -13.54 -0.76 -14.73
C GLY A 314 -13.68 0.69 -14.28
N ASN A 315 -13.63 1.59 -15.25
CA ASN A 315 -13.94 3.01 -15.06
C ASN A 315 -15.03 3.44 -16.05
N SER A 316 -15.32 4.74 -16.12
CA SER A 316 -16.35 5.26 -17.04
C SER A 316 -16.00 5.25 -18.53
N GLY A 317 -14.78 4.83 -18.88
CA GLY A 317 -14.33 4.59 -20.26
C GLY A 317 -14.75 3.22 -20.77
N ASN A 318 -14.35 2.90 -22.00
CA ASN A 318 -14.56 1.58 -22.60
C ASN A 318 -13.28 0.75 -22.47
N ASN A 319 -13.32 -0.30 -21.66
CA ASN A 319 -12.12 -1.01 -21.23
C ASN A 319 -12.05 -2.43 -21.82
N THR A 320 -10.85 -2.99 -21.92
CA THR A 320 -10.65 -4.43 -22.04
C THR A 320 -10.06 -4.93 -20.73
N ILE A 321 -10.75 -5.85 -20.06
CA ILE A 321 -10.31 -6.46 -18.82
C ILE A 321 -10.06 -7.93 -19.11
N ASP A 322 -8.80 -8.33 -19.06
CA ASP A 322 -8.35 -9.71 -19.23
C ASP A 322 -7.90 -10.25 -17.88
N GLY A 323 -8.58 -11.30 -17.39
CA GLY A 323 -8.30 -11.93 -16.10
C GLY A 323 -6.96 -12.66 -16.05
N GLY A 324 -6.53 -13.24 -17.17
CA GLY A 324 -5.39 -14.15 -17.18
C GLY A 324 -5.80 -15.55 -16.74
N GLU A 325 -5.02 -16.13 -15.82
CA GLU A 325 -5.29 -17.44 -15.22
C GLU A 325 -5.77 -17.24 -13.78
N GLY A 326 -6.54 -18.18 -13.25
CA GLY A 326 -7.13 -18.06 -11.91
C GLY A 326 -8.66 -18.05 -11.98
N ASN A 327 -9.31 -17.65 -10.89
CA ASN A 327 -10.75 -17.40 -10.84
C ASN A 327 -10.98 -15.89 -10.68
N ASP A 328 -11.14 -15.21 -11.79
CA ASP A 328 -11.18 -13.77 -11.83
C ASP A 328 -12.59 -13.22 -11.69
N THR A 329 -12.68 -12.10 -10.98
CA THR A 329 -13.93 -11.40 -10.70
C THR A 329 -13.91 -9.99 -11.24
N VAL A 330 -14.90 -9.63 -12.05
CA VAL A 330 -15.19 -8.22 -12.38
C VAL A 330 -16.36 -7.73 -11.56
N ILE A 331 -16.20 -6.57 -10.92
CA ILE A 331 -17.26 -5.90 -10.16
C ILE A 331 -17.74 -4.68 -10.95
N PHE A 332 -18.99 -4.72 -11.40
CA PHE A 332 -19.70 -3.58 -11.97
C PHE A 332 -20.42 -2.79 -10.87
N GLN A 333 -20.42 -1.46 -11.00
CA GLN A 333 -20.98 -0.54 -10.00
C GLN A 333 -22.51 -0.53 -9.98
N GLY A 334 -23.14 -0.94 -11.07
CA GLY A 334 -24.59 -0.94 -11.26
C GLY A 334 -25.28 -2.27 -11.06
N LYS A 335 -26.61 -2.23 -11.16
CA LYS A 335 -27.46 -3.41 -11.13
C LYS A 335 -27.44 -4.12 -12.47
N ARG A 336 -27.61 -5.45 -12.49
CA ARG A 336 -27.51 -6.25 -13.71
C ARG A 336 -28.43 -5.78 -14.84
N GLU A 337 -29.65 -5.35 -14.52
CA GLU A 337 -30.64 -4.85 -15.48
C GLU A 337 -30.27 -3.53 -16.14
N GLU A 338 -29.25 -2.83 -15.64
CA GLU A 338 -28.73 -1.60 -16.21
C GLU A 338 -27.65 -1.86 -17.28
N TYR A 339 -27.36 -3.12 -17.62
CA TYR A 339 -26.35 -3.50 -18.61
C TYR A 339 -26.94 -4.24 -19.80
N GLU A 340 -26.57 -3.79 -21.00
CA GLU A 340 -26.72 -4.54 -22.25
C GLU A 340 -25.55 -5.52 -22.37
N ILE A 341 -25.81 -6.81 -22.16
CA ILE A 341 -24.78 -7.87 -22.18
C ILE A 341 -24.85 -8.65 -23.50
N ASN A 342 -23.77 -8.65 -24.26
CA ASN A 342 -23.62 -9.43 -25.50
C ASN A 342 -22.31 -10.23 -25.47
N SER A 343 -22.42 -11.55 -25.27
CA SER A 343 -21.27 -12.43 -25.07
C SER A 343 -20.38 -11.91 -23.94
N ASN A 344 -19.16 -11.47 -24.26
CA ASN A 344 -18.21 -10.92 -23.31
C ASN A 344 -18.15 -9.38 -23.30
N THR A 345 -19.10 -8.70 -23.95
CA THR A 345 -19.22 -7.24 -23.92
C THR A 345 -20.34 -6.83 -23.00
N PHE A 346 -20.03 -5.94 -22.05
CA PHE A 346 -20.95 -5.41 -21.05
C PHE A 346 -21.04 -3.90 -21.24
N LYS A 347 -22.19 -3.43 -21.72
CA LYS A 347 -22.43 -2.00 -21.94
C LYS A 347 -23.36 -1.46 -20.86
N ASP A 348 -22.85 -0.56 -20.05
CA ASP A 348 -23.63 0.19 -19.08
C ASP A 348 -24.58 1.16 -19.79
N THR A 349 -25.85 1.13 -19.41
CA THR A 349 -26.88 2.06 -19.90
C THR A 349 -26.89 3.38 -19.14
N ILE A 350 -26.20 3.44 -17.99
CA ILE A 350 -26.03 4.66 -17.18
C ILE A 350 -24.74 5.39 -17.62
N LEU A 351 -24.89 6.63 -18.06
CA LEU A 351 -23.77 7.43 -18.56
C LEU A 351 -22.76 7.75 -17.45
N GLY A 352 -21.48 7.56 -17.76
CA GLY A 352 -20.36 8.01 -16.92
C GLY A 352 -20.04 7.12 -15.72
N ARG A 353 -20.57 5.88 -15.67
CA ARG A 353 -20.29 4.91 -14.61
C ARG A 353 -19.29 3.83 -15.04
N ASP A 354 -19.72 2.81 -15.82
CA ASP A 354 -18.83 1.69 -16.23
C ASP A 354 -18.59 1.59 -17.75
N GLY A 355 -19.17 2.48 -18.56
CA GLY A 355 -18.91 2.53 -20.00
C GLY A 355 -19.28 1.25 -20.76
N THR A 356 -18.46 0.83 -21.73
CA THR A 356 -18.62 -0.43 -22.48
C THR A 356 -17.35 -1.26 -22.37
N ASP A 357 -17.41 -2.31 -21.57
CA ASP A 357 -16.27 -3.15 -21.24
C ASP A 357 -16.30 -4.49 -21.98
N LYS A 358 -15.13 -4.95 -22.40
CA LYS A 358 -14.92 -6.28 -22.95
C LYS A 358 -14.15 -7.12 -21.93
N LEU A 359 -14.74 -8.23 -21.52
CA LEU A 359 -14.15 -9.16 -20.57
C LEU A 359 -13.49 -10.34 -21.29
N ILE A 360 -12.32 -10.77 -20.83
CA ILE A 360 -11.57 -11.91 -21.35
C ILE A 360 -11.09 -12.72 -20.14
N SER A 361 -11.23 -14.05 -20.18
CA SER A 361 -10.85 -14.93 -19.07
C SER A 361 -11.38 -14.44 -17.71
N ILE A 362 -12.70 -14.19 -17.64
CA ILE A 362 -13.37 -13.79 -16.39
C ILE A 362 -14.41 -14.85 -16.03
N GLU A 363 -14.26 -15.46 -14.86
CA GLU A 363 -15.12 -16.52 -14.34
C GLU A 363 -16.36 -15.93 -13.65
N VAL A 364 -16.20 -14.80 -12.95
CA VAL A 364 -17.24 -14.22 -12.09
C VAL A 364 -17.49 -12.76 -12.44
N VAL A 365 -18.77 -12.39 -12.57
CA VAL A 365 -19.20 -11.00 -12.70
C VAL A 365 -20.18 -10.66 -11.58
N THR A 366 -19.84 -9.64 -10.79
CA THR A 366 -20.67 -9.13 -9.69
C THR A 366 -21.28 -7.78 -10.07
N PHE A 367 -22.53 -7.58 -9.67
CA PHE A 367 -23.28 -6.35 -9.84
C PHE A 367 -23.68 -5.81 -8.46
N ALA A 368 -23.98 -4.51 -8.38
CA ALA A 368 -24.57 -3.93 -7.18
C ALA A 368 -25.90 -4.60 -6.82
N LYS A 369 -26.15 -4.73 -5.52
CA LYS A 369 -27.41 -5.26 -4.98
C LYS A 369 -28.44 -4.13 -4.85
N ASP A 370 -29.71 -4.53 -4.72
CA ASP A 370 -30.85 -3.63 -4.53
C ASP A 370 -30.78 -2.75 -3.29
#